data_AF-A0A4R6Y697-F1
#
_entry.id   AF-A0A4R6Y697-F1
#
_cell.length_a   1.000
_cell.length_b   1.000
_cell.length_c   1.000
_cell.angle_alpha   90.00
_cell.angle_beta   90.00
_cell.angle_gamma   90.00
#
_symmetry.space_group_name_H-M   'P 1'
#
loop_
_entity.id
_entity.type
_entity.pdbx_description
1 polymer ?
#
loop_
_entity_poly.entity_id
_entity_poly.type
_entity_poly.pdbx_seq_one_letter_code
_entity_poly.pdbx_strand_id
1 'polypeptide(L)'
;MRHGKLLSRLDALESKLISPLQRRLETLTPADRAAYETWKRERIAWSRQFAPGEQFAAYLRTGRGGPQLARHVERQLFPGAQIITSNDNIADAAEKYRRALEGVER
;
A
#
# COMPACT_ATOMS: atom_id res chain seq x y z
N MET A 1 -2.92 -26.25 -15.60
CA MET A 1 -2.47 -26.35 -14.18
C MET A 1 -3.64 -26.86 -13.34
N ARG A 2 -3.45 -27.93 -12.54
CA ARG A 2 -4.53 -28.53 -11.72
C ARG A 2 -4.92 -27.58 -10.57
N HIS A 3 -6.21 -27.46 -10.30
CA HIS A 3 -6.84 -26.60 -9.28
C HIS A 3 -6.11 -26.59 -7.91
N GLY A 4 -5.62 -27.75 -7.43
CA GLY A 4 -4.86 -27.83 -6.18
C GLY A 4 -3.53 -27.06 -6.18
N LYS A 5 -2.83 -26.95 -7.32
CA LYS A 5 -1.60 -26.15 -7.43
C LYS A 5 -1.86 -24.64 -7.36
N LEU A 6 -3.05 -24.20 -7.76
CA LEU A 6 -3.48 -22.81 -7.66
C LEU A 6 -3.80 -22.45 -6.20
N LEU A 7 -4.55 -23.30 -5.50
CA LEU A 7 -4.86 -23.13 -4.08
C LEU A 7 -3.60 -23.07 -3.21
N SER A 8 -2.65 -23.99 -3.38
CA SER A 8 -1.40 -23.95 -2.60
C SER A 8 -0.53 -22.73 -2.90
N ARG A 9 -0.59 -22.18 -4.13
CA ARG A 9 0.09 -20.91 -4.46
C ARG A 9 -0.62 -19.72 -3.83
N LEU A 10 -1.94 -19.77 -3.74
CA LEU A 10 -2.77 -18.77 -3.06
C LEU A 10 -2.46 -18.75 -1.56
N ASP A 11 -2.48 -19.92 -0.90
CA ASP A 11 -2.11 -20.03 0.53
C ASP A 11 -0.68 -19.57 0.79
N ALA A 12 0.26 -19.90 -0.11
CA ALA A 12 1.64 -19.43 0.01
C ALA A 12 1.77 -17.91 -0.20
N LEU A 13 0.97 -17.31 -1.08
CA LEU A 13 0.91 -15.86 -1.28
C LEU A 13 0.25 -15.17 -0.08
N GLU A 14 -0.84 -15.72 0.45
CA GLU A 14 -1.49 -15.25 1.67
C GLU A 14 -0.54 -15.33 2.87
N SER A 15 0.16 -16.46 3.04
CA SER A 15 1.16 -16.62 4.11
C SER A 15 2.31 -15.62 3.99
N LYS A 16 2.76 -15.31 2.77
CA LYS A 16 3.84 -14.34 2.52
C LYS A 16 3.41 -12.87 2.67
N LEU A 17 2.15 -12.54 2.38
CA LEU A 17 1.68 -11.15 2.32
C LEU A 17 0.81 -10.76 3.52
N ILE A 18 -0.09 -11.64 3.95
CA ILE A 18 -1.10 -11.37 4.97
C ILE A 18 -0.52 -11.61 6.38
N SER A 19 0.22 -12.70 6.59
CA SER A 19 0.76 -13.05 7.91
C SER A 19 1.72 -12.00 8.50
N PRO A 20 2.67 -11.42 7.73
CA PRO A 20 3.59 -10.42 8.28
C PRO A 20 2.91 -9.07 8.56
N LEU A 21 1.95 -8.65 7.72
CA LEU A 21 1.22 -7.40 7.94
C LEU A 21 0.28 -7.51 9.14
N GLN A 22 -0.43 -8.64 9.30
CA GLN A 22 -1.26 -8.90 10.47
C GLN A 22 -0.46 -8.86 11.77
N ARG A 23 0.71 -9.51 11.82
CA ARG A 23 1.60 -9.45 12.99
C ARG A 23 2.02 -8.01 13.31
N ARG A 24 2.33 -7.20 12.28
CA ARG A 24 2.70 -5.79 12.49
C ARG A 24 1.53 -4.96 13.02
N LEU A 25 0.32 -5.21 12.54
CA LEU A 25 -0.90 -4.58 13.06
C LEU A 25 -1.17 -4.94 14.52
N GLU A 26 -0.87 -6.17 14.92
CA GLU A 26 -0.98 -6.63 16.31
C GLU A 26 0.08 -6.01 17.23
N THR A 27 1.25 -5.64 16.70
CA THR A 27 2.32 -4.97 17.46
C THR A 27 2.14 -3.45 17.59
N LEU A 28 1.18 -2.84 16.88
CA LEU A 28 0.92 -1.41 16.98
C LEU A 28 0.37 -1.03 18.35
N THR A 29 0.70 0.19 18.80
CA THR A 29 0.01 0.78 19.96
C THR A 29 -1.48 0.96 19.64
N PRO A 30 -2.38 1.00 20.66
CA PRO A 30 -3.80 1.26 20.42
C PRO A 30 -4.07 2.56 19.66
N ALA A 31 -3.27 3.60 19.90
CA ALA A 31 -3.35 4.88 19.20
C ALA A 31 -2.95 4.74 17.72
N ASP A 32 -1.85 4.04 17.43
CA ASP A 32 -1.37 3.83 16.06
C ASP A 32 -2.33 2.94 15.26
N ARG A 33 -2.92 1.94 15.92
CA ARG A 33 -3.95 1.08 15.30
C ARG A 33 -5.20 1.86 14.97
N ALA A 34 -5.65 2.76 15.85
CA ALA A 34 -6.78 3.65 15.57
C ALA A 34 -6.47 4.61 14.41
N ALA A 35 -5.27 5.18 14.37
CA ALA A 35 -4.81 6.02 13.26
C ALA A 35 -4.81 5.27 11.93
N TYR A 36 -4.33 4.02 11.93
CA TYR A 36 -4.35 3.15 10.75
C TYR A 36 -5.76 2.84 10.26
N GLU A 37 -6.70 2.47 11.15
CA GLU A 37 -8.08 2.16 10.76
C GLU A 37 -8.85 3.39 10.26
N THR A 38 -8.56 4.57 10.80
CA THR A 38 -9.09 5.84 10.26
C THR A 38 -8.52 6.12 8.88
N TRP A 39 -7.19 6.07 8.73
CA TRP A 39 -6.53 6.23 7.42
C TRP A 39 -7.07 5.26 6.38
N LYS A 40 -7.26 3.98 6.73
CA LYS A 40 -7.78 2.94 5.82
C LYS A 40 -9.18 3.30 5.30
N ARG A 41 -10.07 3.76 6.18
CA ARG A 41 -11.43 4.19 5.79
C ARG A 41 -11.39 5.40 4.86
N GLU A 42 -10.59 6.41 5.19
CA GLU A 42 -10.40 7.59 4.36
C GLU A 42 -9.79 7.24 3.00
N ARG A 43 -8.82 6.31 2.97
CA ARG A 43 -8.16 5.89 1.75
C ARG A 43 -9.10 5.15 0.81
N ILE A 44 -10.00 4.32 1.34
CA ILE A 44 -11.07 3.68 0.57
C ILE A 44 -12.02 4.74 0.00
N ALA A 45 -12.46 5.70 0.83
CA ALA A 45 -13.35 6.77 0.39
C ALA A 45 -12.72 7.64 -0.70
N TRP A 46 -11.43 7.98 -0.57
CA TRP A 46 -10.66 8.67 -1.60
C TRP A 46 -10.56 7.85 -2.89
N SER A 47 -10.24 6.56 -2.78
CA SER A 47 -10.06 5.67 -3.95
C SER A 47 -11.34 5.51 -4.78
N ARG A 48 -12.52 5.59 -4.15
CA ARG A 48 -13.83 5.52 -4.83
C ARG A 48 -14.13 6.73 -5.71
N GLN A 49 -13.36 7.80 -5.61
CA GLN A 49 -13.50 8.98 -6.46
C GLN A 49 -12.91 8.76 -7.87
N PHE A 50 -12.20 7.65 -8.08
CA PHE A 50 -11.46 7.36 -9.31
C PHE A 50 -11.89 6.03 -9.90
N ALA A 51 -11.80 5.91 -11.23
CA ALA A 51 -11.91 4.62 -11.89
C ALA A 51 -10.73 3.70 -11.47
N PRO A 52 -10.88 2.37 -11.54
CA PRO A 52 -9.80 1.43 -11.24
C PRO A 52 -8.54 1.77 -12.04
N GLY A 53 -7.40 1.95 -11.36
CA GLY A 53 -6.12 2.29 -11.99
C GLY A 53 -5.84 3.79 -12.21
N GLU A 54 -6.85 4.67 -12.09
CA GLU A 54 -6.66 6.11 -12.35
C GLU A 54 -6.14 6.94 -11.17
N GLN A 55 -6.03 6.33 -9.99
CA GLN A 55 -5.58 7.01 -8.77
C GLN A 55 -4.18 7.61 -8.92
N PHE A 56 -3.29 6.92 -9.63
CA PHE A 56 -1.94 7.40 -9.89
C PHE A 56 -1.92 8.53 -10.92
N ALA A 57 -2.73 8.43 -11.99
CA ALA A 57 -2.90 9.51 -12.95
C ALA A 57 -3.48 10.77 -12.29
N ALA A 58 -4.42 10.61 -11.36
CA ALA A 58 -4.97 11.71 -10.58
C ALA A 58 -3.91 12.37 -9.68
N TYR A 59 -3.03 11.57 -9.05
CA TYR A 59 -1.89 12.08 -8.31
C TYR A 59 -0.93 12.89 -9.19
N LEU A 60 -0.55 12.36 -10.36
CA LEU A 60 0.33 13.06 -11.31
C LEU A 60 -0.28 14.38 -11.81
N ARG A 61 -1.60 14.41 -12.04
CA ARG A 61 -2.31 15.59 -12.55
C ARG A 61 -2.51 16.68 -11.50
N THR A 62 -2.78 16.30 -10.26
CA THR A 62 -3.26 17.24 -9.23
C THR A 62 -2.23 17.53 -8.13
N GLY A 63 -1.16 16.73 -8.06
CA GLY A 63 -0.20 16.75 -6.95
C GLY A 63 -0.81 16.31 -5.60
N ARG A 64 -2.11 16.00 -5.55
CA ARG A 64 -2.80 15.59 -4.33
C ARG A 64 -2.74 14.07 -4.21
N GLY A 65 -1.82 13.60 -3.37
CA GLY A 65 -1.91 12.25 -2.82
C GLY A 65 -3.14 12.16 -1.93
N GLY A 66 -3.82 11.00 -1.94
CA GLY A 66 -4.87 10.71 -0.97
C GLY A 66 -4.38 10.81 0.49
N PRO A 67 -5.24 10.50 1.47
CA PRO A 67 -4.92 10.62 2.89
C PRO A 67 -3.60 9.91 3.20
N GLN A 68 -2.77 10.58 4.01
CA GLN A 68 -1.46 10.11 4.41
C GLN A 68 -1.56 9.40 5.76
N LEU A 69 -0.82 8.30 5.89
CA LEU A 69 -0.63 7.65 7.17
C LEU A 69 0.55 8.34 7.89
N ALA A 70 0.49 8.43 9.22
CA ALA A 70 1.61 8.97 9.98
C ALA A 70 2.89 8.16 9.71
N ARG A 71 4.00 8.85 9.40
CA ARG A 71 5.26 8.23 8.93
C ARG A 71 5.77 7.12 9.85
N HIS A 72 5.59 7.25 11.16
CA HIS A 72 6.04 6.23 12.11
C HIS A 72 5.18 4.96 12.04
N VAL A 73 3.86 5.08 11.90
CA VAL A 73 2.94 3.93 11.70
C VAL A 73 3.21 3.28 10.35
N GLU A 74 3.42 4.10 9.32
CA GLU A 74 3.73 3.67 7.97
C GLU A 74 5.01 2.82 7.91
N ARG A 75 6.10 3.27 8.54
CA ARG A 75 7.36 2.52 8.63
C ARG A 75 7.23 1.20 9.39
N GLN A 76 6.37 1.14 10.41
CA GLN A 76 6.13 -0.08 11.17
C GLN A 76 5.34 -1.12 10.37
N LEU A 77 4.35 -0.68 9.57
CA LEU A 77 3.51 -1.57 8.78
C LEU A 77 4.17 -2.02 7.48
N PHE A 78 4.88 -1.11 6.82
CA PHE A 78 5.47 -1.31 5.49
C PHE A 78 6.98 -1.03 5.46
N PRO A 79 7.78 -1.71 6.32
CA PRO A 79 9.24 -1.56 6.33
C PRO A 79 9.82 -1.91 4.96
N GLY A 80 10.62 -0.99 4.41
CA GLY A 80 11.31 -1.15 3.13
C GLY A 80 10.47 -0.86 1.88
N ALA A 81 9.16 -0.60 2.02
CA ALA A 81 8.34 -0.17 0.89
C ALA A 81 8.74 1.26 0.46
N GLN A 82 9.00 1.47 -0.83
CA GLN A 82 9.14 2.81 -1.39
C GLN A 82 7.74 3.42 -1.51
N ILE A 83 7.29 4.05 -0.44
CA ILE A 83 5.96 4.64 -0.39
C ILE A 83 6.01 6.00 -1.05
N ILE A 84 5.08 6.21 -1.98
CA ILE A 84 4.88 7.50 -2.66
C ILE A 84 4.05 8.37 -1.73
N THR A 85 4.65 9.45 -1.25
CA THR A 85 3.97 10.41 -0.39
C THR A 85 3.66 11.69 -1.16
N SER A 86 2.70 12.49 -0.70
CA SER A 86 2.36 13.78 -1.34
C SER A 86 3.49 14.82 -1.25
N ASN A 87 4.57 14.52 -0.51
CA ASN A 87 5.76 15.36 -0.39
C ASN A 87 6.87 14.94 -1.36
N ASP A 88 6.72 13.80 -2.05
CA ASP A 88 7.64 13.44 -3.12
C ASP A 88 7.40 14.37 -4.32
N ASN A 89 8.47 14.82 -4.97
CA ASN A 89 8.30 15.50 -6.24
C ASN A 89 7.76 14.49 -7.29
N ILE A 90 7.12 15.01 -8.34
CA ILE A 90 6.42 14.19 -9.34
C ILE A 90 7.38 13.21 -10.04
N ALA A 91 8.63 13.60 -10.28
CA ALA A 91 9.63 12.76 -10.95
C ALA A 91 10.06 11.57 -10.06
N ASP A 92 10.31 11.82 -8.78
CA ASP A 92 10.68 10.80 -7.81
C ASP A 92 9.52 9.82 -7.55
N ALA A 93 8.30 10.34 -7.49
CA ALA A 93 7.10 9.51 -7.37
C ALA A 93 6.90 8.60 -8.59
N ALA A 94 7.11 9.13 -9.81
CA ALA A 94 7.03 8.36 -11.05
C ALA A 94 8.12 7.27 -11.14
N GLU A 95 9.36 7.58 -10.74
CA GLU A 95 10.45 6.62 -10.67
C GLU A 95 10.17 5.49 -9.66
N LYS A 96 9.72 5.83 -8.44
CA LYS A 96 9.34 4.84 -7.42
C LYS A 96 8.20 3.93 -7.90
N TYR A 97 7.21 4.50 -8.57
CA TYR A 97 6.09 3.74 -9.13
C TYR A 97 6.54 2.78 -10.22
N ARG A 98 7.39 3.25 -11.14
CA ARG A 98 7.96 2.42 -12.20
C ARG A 98 8.76 1.25 -11.62
N ARG A 99 9.64 1.51 -10.65
CA ARG A 99 10.41 0.47 -9.94
C ARG A 99 9.52 -0.52 -9.20
N ALA A 100 8.42 -0.07 -8.61
CA ALA A 100 7.47 -0.95 -7.93
C ALA A 100 6.73 -1.88 -8.91
N LEU A 101 6.43 -1.42 -10.13
CA LEU A 101 5.84 -2.24 -11.20
C LEU A 101 6.85 -3.21 -11.82
N GLU A 102 8.08 -2.75 -12.08
CA GLU A 102 9.16 -3.54 -12.66
C GLU A 102 9.72 -4.59 -11.66
N GLY A 103 9.70 -4.28 -10.36
CA GLY A 103 10.22 -5.14 -9.29
C GLY A 103 9.34 -6.33 -8.89
N VAL A 104 8.22 -6.55 -9.58
CA VAL A 104 7.35 -7.73 -9.35
C VAL A 104 7.90 -8.98 -10.08
N GLU A 105 8.89 -8.84 -10.95
CA GLU A 105 9.57 -9.96 -11.62
C GLU A 105 10.94 -10.31 -11.01
N ARG A 106 11.03 -10.70 -9.73
CA ARG A 106 12.16 -11.51 -9.22
C ARG A 106 11.76 -12.47 -8.11
#